data_AF-A0A6I3DEG6-F1
#
_entry.id   AF-A0A6I3DEG6-F1
#
_cell.length_a   1.000
_cell.length_b   1.000
_cell.length_c   1.000
_cell.angle_alpha   90.00
_cell.angle_beta   90.00
_cell.angle_gamma   90.00
#
_symmetry.space_group_name_H-M   'P 1'
#
loop_
_entity.id
_entity.type
_entity.pdbx_description
1 polymer ?
#
loop_
_entity_poly.entity_id
_entity_poly.type
_entity_poly.pdbx_seq_one_letter_code
_entity_poly.pdbx_strand_id
1 'polypeptide(L)'
;MAEFIYQMIKARKAHGDKVILDDVTLAFLPGAKIGVVGPNGSGKSSVLKIMAGLDSPSNGEARLSEGFSVGILMQEPKLNEEKTVLGNVEEAVFETKAKLDRFNEISAELANPDADYDKLLEEMGV
;
A
#
# COMPACT_ATOMS: atom_id res chain seq x y z
N MET A 1 16.95 -15.00 -15.48
CA MET A 1 17.18 -13.55 -15.47
C MET A 1 17.01 -13.10 -14.02
N ALA A 2 17.90 -12.29 -13.45
CA ALA A 2 17.72 -11.86 -12.06
C ALA A 2 16.46 -10.97 -11.99
N GLU A 3 15.45 -11.41 -11.25
CA GLU A 3 14.18 -10.71 -11.13
C GLU A 3 14.30 -9.70 -9.99
N PHE A 4 14.57 -8.44 -10.33
CA PHE A 4 14.55 -7.35 -9.35
C PHE A 4 13.10 -7.02 -9.01
N ILE A 5 12.81 -6.73 -7.74
CA ILE A 5 11.48 -6.26 -7.31
C ILE A 5 11.33 -4.75 -7.52
N TYR A 6 12.43 -4.00 -7.41
CA TYR A 6 12.43 -2.54 -7.60
C TYR A 6 13.76 -2.09 -8.22
N GLN A 7 13.72 -1.08 -9.07
CA GLN A 7 14.91 -0.51 -9.70
C GLN A 7 14.84 1.03 -9.73
N MET A 8 15.94 1.68 -9.42
CA MET A 8 16.20 3.09 -9.68
C MET A 8 17.38 3.18 -10.64
N ILE A 9 17.25 3.95 -11.72
CA ILE A 9 18.27 4.09 -12.76
C ILE A 9 18.55 5.58 -12.93
N LYS A 10 19.77 5.98 -12.57
CA LYS A 10 20.25 7.37 -12.66
C LYS A 10 19.27 8.38 -12.03
N ALA A 11 18.61 7.96 -10.96
CA ALA A 11 17.56 8.73 -10.34
C ALA A 11 18.15 9.97 -9.66
N ARG A 12 17.62 11.13 -10.02
CA ARG A 12 17.98 12.42 -9.44
C ARG A 12 16.76 13.05 -8.81
N LYS A 13 16.92 13.69 -7.65
CA LYS A 13 15.87 14.47 -7.00
C LYS A 13 16.44 15.77 -6.47
N ALA A 14 15.83 16.89 -6.85
CA ALA A 14 16.12 18.20 -6.31
C ALA A 14 14.85 18.84 -5.73
N HIS A 15 15.02 19.66 -4.69
CA HIS A 15 13.99 20.51 -4.11
C HIS A 15 14.50 21.96 -4.16
N GLY A 16 14.00 22.75 -5.11
CA GLY A 16 14.62 24.03 -5.45
C GLY A 16 16.08 23.83 -5.87
N ASP A 17 16.98 24.60 -5.28
CA ASP A 17 18.42 24.54 -5.58
C ASP A 17 19.15 23.38 -4.88
N LYS A 18 18.48 22.68 -3.95
CA LYS A 18 19.11 21.61 -3.18
C LYS A 18 18.91 20.25 -3.87
N VAL A 19 20.02 19.64 -4.29
CA VAL A 19 20.04 18.25 -4.76
C VAL A 19 20.01 17.32 -3.56
N ILE A 20 19.03 16.42 -3.54
CA ILE A 20 18.79 15.44 -2.48
C ILE A 20 19.28 14.06 -2.89
N LEU A 21 19.08 13.70 -4.17
CA LEU A 21 19.60 12.49 -4.80
C LEU A 21 20.28 12.90 -6.10
N ASP A 22 21.47 12.37 -6.36
CA ASP A 22 22.25 12.65 -7.56
C ASP A 22 22.78 11.35 -8.16
N ASP A 23 22.36 11.06 -9.39
CA ASP A 23 22.72 9.88 -10.18
C ASP A 23 22.63 8.52 -9.42
N VAL A 24 21.54 8.32 -8.67
CA VAL A 24 21.36 7.11 -7.85
C VAL A 24 20.88 5.95 -8.72
N THR A 25 21.70 4.89 -8.80
CA THR A 25 21.33 3.63 -9.46
C THR A 25 21.35 2.49 -8.45
N LEU A 26 20.19 1.89 -8.18
CA LEU A 26 19.99 0.84 -7.18
C LEU A 26 19.00 -0.19 -7.70
N ALA A 27 19.20 -1.45 -7.33
CA ALA A 27 18.27 -2.53 -7.62
C ALA A 27 18.04 -3.39 -6.38
N PHE A 28 16.79 -3.79 -6.17
CA PHE A 28 16.35 -4.55 -5.01
C PHE A 28 15.95 -5.95 -5.44
N LEU A 29 16.41 -6.96 -4.70
CA LEU A 29 16.01 -8.35 -4.91
C LEU A 29 14.79 -8.69 -4.04
N PRO A 30 13.92 -9.59 -4.51
CA PRO A 30 12.87 -10.17 -3.67
C PRO A 30 13.45 -10.75 -2.38
N GLY A 31 12.79 -10.46 -1.25
CA GLY A 31 13.21 -10.95 0.08
C GLY A 31 14.40 -10.23 0.72
N ALA A 32 15.01 -9.25 0.04
CA ALA A 32 16.09 -8.46 0.62
C ALA A 32 15.58 -7.59 1.80
N LYS A 33 16.37 -7.52 2.86
CA LYS A 33 16.16 -6.62 4.01
C LYS A 33 17.24 -5.54 3.98
N ILE A 34 16.84 -4.29 3.76
CA ILE A 34 17.77 -3.20 3.51
C ILE A 34 17.50 -2.05 4.49
N GLY A 35 18.54 -1.64 5.21
CA GLY A 35 18.52 -0.45 6.06
C GLY A 35 19.08 0.75 5.30
N VAL A 36 18.30 1.82 5.20
CA VAL A 36 18.76 3.10 4.61
C VAL A 36 19.26 4.01 5.73
N VAL A 37 20.55 4.34 5.73
CA VAL A 37 21.21 5.13 6.78
C VAL A 37 21.86 6.40 6.21
N GLY A 38 22.12 7.37 7.07
CA GLY A 38 22.74 8.65 6.70
C GLY A 38 22.30 9.81 7.60
N PRO A 39 22.97 10.97 7.54
CA PRO A 39 22.63 12.13 8.36
C PRO A 39 21.23 12.69 8.04
N ASN A 40 20.71 13.57 8.91
CA ASN A 40 19.45 14.25 8.64
C ASN A 40 19.55 15.11 7.39
N GLY A 41 18.52 15.06 6.55
CA GLY A 41 18.51 15.76 5.26
C GLY A 41 19.30 15.07 4.14
N SER A 42 19.84 13.86 4.34
CA SER A 42 20.53 13.08 3.30
C SER A 42 19.61 12.44 2.25
N GLY A 43 18.30 12.73 2.28
CA GLY A 43 17.35 12.22 1.30
C GLY A 43 16.72 10.85 1.56
N LYS A 44 16.96 10.22 2.73
CA LYS A 44 16.39 8.90 3.07
C LYS A 44 14.87 8.83 2.86
N SER A 45 14.14 9.79 3.44
CA SER A 45 12.68 9.85 3.29
C SER A 45 12.26 10.13 1.85
N SER A 46 13.06 10.87 1.07
CA SER A 46 12.80 11.10 -0.36
C SER A 46 12.95 9.81 -1.16
N VAL A 47 13.99 8.99 -0.90
CA VAL A 47 14.13 7.66 -1.53
C VAL A 47 12.92 6.79 -1.23
N LEU A 48 12.52 6.68 0.04
CA LEU A 48 11.38 5.84 0.42
C LEU A 48 10.06 6.33 -0.20
N LYS A 49 9.85 7.65 -0.29
CA LYS A 49 8.67 8.23 -0.96
C LYS A 49 8.66 7.97 -2.46
N ILE A 50 9.82 8.06 -3.13
CA ILE A 50 9.95 7.71 -4.55
C ILE A 50 9.66 6.23 -4.76
N MET A 51 10.22 5.37 -3.91
CA MET A 51 9.94 3.93 -3.93
C MET A 51 8.45 3.62 -3.74
N ALA A 52 7.78 4.39 -2.87
CA ALA A 52 6.37 4.26 -2.60
C ALA A 52 5.44 4.88 -3.67
N GLY A 53 5.99 5.52 -4.71
CA GLY A 53 5.22 6.25 -5.72
C GLY A 53 4.56 7.54 -5.20
N LEU A 54 4.91 7.99 -4.00
CA LEU A 54 4.41 9.24 -3.40
C LEU A 54 5.16 10.49 -3.89
N ASP A 55 6.29 10.27 -4.55
CA ASP A 55 7.10 11.31 -5.16
C ASP A 55 7.79 10.74 -6.40
N SER A 56 8.20 11.61 -7.31
CA SER A 56 8.87 11.22 -8.55
C SER A 56 10.29 11.77 -8.60
N PRO A 57 11.25 11.03 -9.18
CA PRO A 57 12.56 11.59 -9.47
C PRO A 57 12.41 12.75 -10.47
N SER A 58 13.23 13.78 -10.32
CA SER A 58 13.30 14.91 -11.27
C SER A 58 14.00 14.55 -12.57
N ASN A 59 14.78 13.45 -12.59
CA ASN A 59 15.40 12.86 -13.77
C ASN A 59 15.74 11.38 -13.50
N GLY A 60 15.93 10.60 -14.54
CA GLY A 60 16.12 9.15 -14.45
C GLY A 60 14.80 8.41 -14.23
N GLU A 61 14.89 7.17 -13.74
CA GLU A 61 13.74 6.27 -13.59
C GLU A 61 13.71 5.62 -12.21
N ALA A 62 12.51 5.39 -11.69
CA ALA A 62 12.26 4.55 -10.52
C ALA A 62 11.03 3.68 -10.82
N ARG A 63 11.20 2.35 -10.80
CA ARG A 63 10.19 1.39 -11.25
C ARG A 63 10.04 0.22 -10.27
N LEU A 64 8.79 -0.08 -9.96
CA LEU A 64 8.36 -1.33 -9.33
C LEU A 64 8.11 -2.36 -10.43
N SER A 65 8.55 -3.59 -10.23
CA SER A 65 8.30 -4.67 -11.19
C SER A 65 6.81 -5.03 -11.23
N GLU A 66 6.33 -5.45 -12.41
CA GLU A 66 4.94 -5.86 -12.61
C GLU A 66 4.55 -7.00 -11.66
N GLY A 67 3.29 -7.01 -11.20
CA GLY A 67 2.78 -8.01 -10.26
C GLY A 67 3.15 -7.78 -8.80
N PHE A 68 3.99 -6.79 -8.48
CA PHE A 68 4.31 -6.40 -7.11
C PHE A 68 3.53 -5.15 -6.68
N SER A 69 3.33 -5.04 -5.37
CA SER A 69 2.77 -3.85 -4.72
C SER A 69 3.79 -3.25 -3.76
N VAL A 70 3.56 -2.00 -3.37
CA VAL A 70 4.41 -1.29 -2.42
C VAL A 70 3.54 -0.77 -1.28
N GLY A 71 4.02 -0.91 -0.04
CA GLY A 71 3.39 -0.36 1.15
C GLY A 71 4.38 0.55 1.87
N ILE A 72 3.91 1.71 2.35
CA ILE A 72 4.72 2.65 3.10
C ILE A 72 4.08 2.93 4.46
N LEU A 73 4.87 2.79 5.52
CA LEU A 73 4.50 3.25 6.85
C LEU A 73 5.13 4.64 7.06
N MET A 74 4.27 5.65 7.19
CA MET A 74 4.71 7.02 7.42
C MET A 74 5.17 7.20 8.86
N GLN A 75 6.11 8.12 9.06
CA GLN A 75 6.60 8.48 10.41
C GLN A 75 5.46 8.98 11.30
N GLU A 76 4.55 9.77 10.72
CA GLU A 76 3.28 10.15 11.33
C GLU A 76 2.17 9.45 10.53
N PRO A 77 1.72 8.26 10.97
CA PRO A 77 0.64 7.54 10.29
C PRO A 77 -0.67 8.31 10.47
N LYS A 78 -1.43 8.43 9.38
CA LYS A 78 -2.80 8.96 9.44
C LYS A 78 -3.73 7.81 9.77
N LEU A 79 -4.32 7.85 10.96
CA LEU A 79 -5.33 6.91 11.42
C LEU A 79 -6.67 7.61 11.54
N ASN A 80 -7.75 6.85 11.45
CA ASN A 80 -9.09 7.32 11.70
C ASN A 80 -9.37 7.33 13.21
N GLU A 81 -9.47 8.54 13.79
CA GLU A 81 -9.70 8.75 15.23
C GLU A 81 -11.11 8.34 15.68
N GLU A 82 -12.06 8.23 14.75
CA GLU A 82 -13.42 7.76 15.04
C GLU A 82 -13.50 6.23 15.18
N LYS A 83 -12.41 5.52 14.84
CA LYS A 83 -12.36 4.06 14.83
C LYS A 83 -11.48 3.49 15.93
N THR A 84 -11.82 2.28 16.34
CA THR A 84 -10.94 1.47 17.20
C THR A 84 -9.68 1.05 16.43
N VAL A 85 -8.73 0.45 17.15
CA VAL A 85 -7.54 -0.17 16.55
C VAL A 85 -7.96 -1.20 15.48
N LEU A 86 -8.92 -2.08 15.81
CA LEU A 86 -9.41 -3.09 14.86
C LEU A 86 -10.03 -2.41 13.63
N GLY A 87 -10.87 -1.39 13.83
CA GLY A 87 -11.52 -0.68 12.72
C GLY A 87 -10.53 -0.04 11.75
N ASN A 88 -9.40 0.49 12.24
CA ASN A 88 -8.33 1.01 11.39
C ASN A 88 -7.63 -0.09 10.58
N VAL A 89 -7.44 -1.29 11.17
CA VAL A 89 -6.87 -2.44 10.45
C VAL A 89 -7.85 -2.97 9.39
N GLU A 90 -9.14 -2.99 9.71
CA GLU A 90 -10.20 -3.43 8.78
C GLU A 90 -10.35 -2.51 7.57
N GLU A 91 -9.97 -1.23 7.66
CA GLU A 91 -9.93 -0.34 6.49
C GLU A 91 -9.05 -0.89 5.36
N ALA A 92 -7.93 -1.54 5.70
CA ALA A 92 -7.02 -2.12 4.71
C ALA A 92 -7.65 -3.31 3.93
N VAL A 93 -8.71 -3.91 4.47
CA VAL A 93 -9.41 -5.06 3.89
C VAL A 93 -10.91 -4.81 3.75
N PHE A 94 -11.29 -3.53 3.61
CA PHE A 94 -12.70 -3.09 3.64
C PHE A 94 -13.60 -3.89 2.71
N GLU A 95 -13.18 -4.15 1.47
CA GLU A 95 -13.99 -4.90 0.51
C GLU A 95 -14.28 -6.34 0.98
N THR A 96 -13.29 -7.00 1.59
CA THR A 96 -13.46 -8.36 2.11
C THR A 96 -14.33 -8.34 3.36
N LYS A 97 -14.11 -7.36 4.24
CA LYS A 97 -14.89 -7.18 5.46
C LYS A 97 -16.35 -6.88 5.16
N ALA A 98 -16.63 -5.98 4.21
CA ALA A 98 -17.99 -5.65 3.78
C ALA A 98 -18.74 -6.86 3.21
N LYS A 99 -18.07 -7.71 2.42
CA LYS A 99 -18.67 -8.97 1.93
C LYS A 99 -19.00 -9.93 3.07
N LEU A 100 -18.10 -10.07 4.04
CA LEU A 100 -18.31 -10.92 5.21
C LEU A 100 -19.47 -10.39 6.07
N ASP A 101 -19.54 -9.09 6.28
CA ASP A 101 -20.61 -8.46 7.04
C ASP A 101 -21.96 -8.66 6.36
N ARG A 102 -22.01 -8.43 5.04
CA ARG A 102 -23.23 -8.67 4.27
C ARG A 102 -23.67 -10.13 4.29
N PHE A 103 -22.72 -11.07 4.18
CA PHE A 103 -23.00 -12.49 4.31
C PHE A 103 -23.60 -12.83 5.68
N ASN A 104 -23.05 -12.25 6.76
CA ASN A 104 -23.56 -12.47 8.12
C ASN A 104 -24.95 -11.85 8.33
N GLU A 105 -25.21 -10.67 7.77
CA GLU A 105 -26.53 -10.03 7.77
C GLU A 105 -27.57 -10.91 7.09
N ILE A 106 -27.28 -11.38 5.87
CA ILE A 106 -28.19 -12.27 5.13
C ILE A 106 -28.44 -13.56 5.92
N SER A 107 -27.38 -14.16 6.49
CA SER A 107 -27.51 -15.37 7.29
C SER A 107 -28.39 -15.18 8.52
N ALA A 108 -28.35 -13.99 9.14
CA ALA A 108 -29.22 -13.63 10.25
C ALA A 108 -30.66 -13.38 9.79
N GLU A 109 -30.86 -12.74 8.64
CA GLU A 109 -32.19 -12.52 8.05
C GLU A 109 -32.87 -13.83 7.66
N LEU A 110 -32.13 -14.83 7.14
CA LEU A 110 -32.65 -16.16 6.84
C LEU A 110 -33.19 -16.90 8.07
N ALA A 111 -32.77 -16.52 9.29
CA ALA A 111 -33.34 -17.08 10.51
C ALA A 111 -34.74 -16.52 10.83
N ASN A 112 -35.19 -15.47 10.15
CA ASN A 112 -36.53 -14.91 10.29
C ASN A 112 -37.53 -15.71 9.43
N PRO A 113 -38.59 -16.30 10.02
CA PRO A 113 -39.61 -17.06 9.29
C PRO A 113 -40.33 -16.27 8.19
N ASP A 114 -40.37 -14.94 8.30
CA ASP A 114 -41.05 -14.05 7.36
C ASP A 114 -40.10 -13.45 6.30
N ALA A 115 -38.85 -13.93 6.23
CA ALA A 115 -37.88 -13.45 5.27
C ALA A 115 -38.21 -13.83 3.82
N ASP A 116 -37.77 -13.01 2.88
CA ASP A 116 -37.79 -13.33 1.45
C ASP A 116 -36.59 -14.24 1.12
N TYR A 117 -36.77 -15.54 1.37
CA TYR A 117 -35.73 -16.56 1.22
C TYR A 117 -35.14 -16.62 -0.19
N ASP A 118 -35.99 -16.50 -1.21
CA ASP A 118 -35.56 -16.59 -2.61
C ASP A 118 -34.57 -15.48 -2.95
N LYS A 119 -34.91 -14.24 -2.56
CA LYS A 119 -34.04 -13.07 -2.78
C LYS A 119 -32.72 -13.18 -2.01
N LEU A 120 -32.76 -13.65 -0.77
CA LEU A 120 -31.57 -13.74 0.08
C LEU A 120 -30.58 -14.83 -0.40
N LEU A 121 -31.09 -15.97 -0.86
CA LEU A 121 -30.26 -17.04 -1.43
C LEU A 121 -29.61 -16.63 -2.75
N GLU A 122 -30.36 -15.94 -3.62
CA GLU A 122 -29.83 -15.39 -4.88
C GLU A 122 -28.68 -14.40 -4.60
N GLU A 123 -28.81 -13.54 -3.59
CA GLU A 123 -27.75 -12.59 -3.20
C GLU A 123 -26.50 -13.29 -2.61
N MET A 124 -26.68 -14.42 -1.92
CA MET A 124 -25.56 -15.24 -1.45
C MET A 124 -24.84 -16.00 -2.59
N GLY A 125 -25.42 -16.02 -3.79
CA GLY A 125 -24.90 -16.78 -4.93
C GLY A 125 -25.11 -18.29 -4.77
N VAL A 126 -26.17 -18.69 -4.05
CA VAL A 126 -26.56 -20.09 -3.82
C VAL A 126 -27.83 -20.43 -4.60
#